data_AF-A0A7X4EGP2-F1
#
_entry.id   AF-A0A7X4EGP2-F1
#
_cell.length_a   1.000
_cell.length_b   1.000
_cell.length_c   1.000
_cell.angle_alpha   90.00
_cell.angle_beta   90.00
_cell.angle_gamma   90.00
#
_symmetry.space_group_name_H-M   'P 1'
#
loop_
_entity.id
_entity.type
_entity.pdbx_description
1 polymer ?
#
loop_
_entity_poly.entity_id
_entity_poly.type
_entity_poly.pdbx_seq_one_letter_code
_entity_poly.pdbx_strand_id
1 'polypeptide(L)'
;MKQLTIRGLGDELTRTIQRLANRDGTSLNRAAVKLLRRGAGLEGGQGTDRVGSSLDHLIGTWSSEEGEEIERALRDFETIDEGLWE
;
A
#
# COMPACT_ATOMS: atom_id res chain seq x y z
N MET A 1 -12.95 -16.06 26.01
CA MET A 1 -13.13 -14.78 25.29
C MET A 1 -14.59 -14.39 25.40
N LYS A 2 -14.91 -13.13 25.74
CA LYS A 2 -16.29 -12.64 25.65
C LYS A 2 -16.57 -12.31 24.19
N GLN A 3 -17.57 -12.97 23.61
CA GLN A 3 -18.06 -12.65 22.28
C GLN A 3 -18.93 -11.39 22.36
N LEU A 4 -18.58 -10.37 21.59
CA LEU A 4 -19.37 -9.15 21.43
C LEU A 4 -20.02 -9.16 20.05
N THR A 5 -21.34 -8.98 20.00
CA THR A 5 -22.07 -8.81 18.73
C THR A 5 -22.37 -7.34 18.53
N ILE A 6 -21.84 -6.75 17.46
CA ILE A 6 -22.07 -5.35 17.11
C ILE A 6 -23.25 -5.28 16.15
N ARG A 7 -24.32 -4.59 16.56
CA ARG A 7 -25.52 -4.37 15.76
C ARG A 7 -25.50 -2.95 15.18
N GLY A 8 -26.22 -2.74 14.08
CA GLY A 8 -26.39 -1.41 13.49
C GLY A 8 -25.15 -0.86 12.78
N LEU A 9 -24.33 -1.73 12.17
CA LEU A 9 -23.16 -1.29 11.39
C LEU A 9 -23.57 -0.36 10.23
N GLY A 10 -24.72 -0.62 9.59
CA GLY A 10 -25.09 0.07 8.36
C GLY A 10 -24.19 -0.31 7.18
N ASP A 11 -24.62 0.03 5.98
CA ASP A 11 -23.94 -0.40 4.75
C ASP A 11 -22.57 0.27 4.58
N GLU A 12 -22.46 1.54 4.96
CA GLU A 12 -21.24 2.31 4.81
C GLU A 12 -20.09 1.76 5.66
N LEU A 13 -20.34 1.48 6.94
CA LEU A 13 -19.33 0.92 7.82
C LEU A 13 -18.97 -0.51 7.40
N THR A 14 -19.96 -1.30 6.97
CA THR A 14 -19.75 -2.66 6.47
C THR A 14 -18.81 -2.66 5.25
N ARG A 15 -19.08 -1.80 4.27
CA ARG A 15 -18.20 -1.63 3.10
C ARG A 15 -16.81 -1.15 3.49
N THR A 16 -16.73 -0.26 4.47
CA THR A 16 -15.44 0.24 4.98
C THR A 16 -14.61 -0.86 5.62
N ILE A 17 -15.21 -1.70 6.46
CA ILE A 17 -14.54 -2.86 7.07
C ILE A 17 -14.11 -3.85 5.98
N GLN A 18 -14.95 -4.13 4.99
CA GLN A 18 -14.62 -5.04 3.88
C GLN A 18 -13.45 -4.52 3.04
N ARG A 19 -13.44 -3.23 2.69
CA ARG A 19 -12.31 -2.62 1.97
C ARG A 19 -11.02 -2.72 2.75
N LEU A 20 -11.06 -2.44 4.06
CA LEU A 20 -9.90 -2.55 4.93
C LEU A 20 -9.38 -4.00 5.03
N ALA A 21 -10.29 -4.96 5.18
CA ALA A 21 -9.96 -6.38 5.21
C ALA A 21 -9.27 -6.83 3.91
N ASN A 22 -9.82 -6.45 2.76
CA ASN A 22 -9.25 -6.78 1.45
C ASN A 22 -7.88 -6.13 1.25
N ARG A 23 -7.75 -4.83 1.56
CA ARG A 23 -6.51 -4.08 1.42
C ARG A 23 -5.39 -4.64 2.29
N ASP A 24 -5.69 -5.00 3.54
CA ASP A 24 -4.71 -5.48 4.50
C ASP A 24 -4.52 -7.01 4.43
N GLY A 25 -5.27 -7.72 3.58
CA GLY A 25 -5.24 -9.19 3.50
C GLY A 25 -5.68 -9.89 4.81
N THR A 26 -6.61 -9.29 5.55
CA THR A 26 -7.04 -9.76 6.87
C THR A 26 -8.52 -10.14 6.92
N SER A 27 -8.95 -10.85 7.97
CA SER A 27 -10.37 -11.16 8.17
C SER A 27 -11.19 -9.93 8.56
N LEU A 28 -12.50 -9.95 8.28
CA LEU A 28 -13.44 -8.89 8.68
C LEU A 28 -13.39 -8.58 10.17
N ASN A 29 -13.29 -9.60 11.02
CA ASN A 29 -13.18 -9.40 12.46
C ASN A 29 -11.88 -8.65 12.84
N ARG A 30 -10.75 -8.99 12.21
CA ARG A 30 -9.46 -8.33 12.47
C ARG A 30 -9.49 -6.87 12.00
N ALA A 31 -10.09 -6.60 10.84
CA ALA A 31 -10.30 -5.25 10.34
C ALA A 31 -11.25 -4.43 11.26
N ALA A 32 -12.34 -5.02 11.73
CA ALA A 32 -13.27 -4.37 12.66
C ALA A 32 -12.59 -4.04 14.01
N VAL A 33 -11.84 -4.99 14.59
CA VAL A 33 -11.07 -4.76 15.82
C VAL A 33 -10.04 -3.64 15.64
N LYS A 34 -9.36 -3.58 14.49
CA LYS A 34 -8.41 -2.49 14.18
C LYS A 34 -9.09 -1.12 14.23
N LEU A 35 -10.24 -0.97 13.55
CA LEU A 35 -11.01 0.28 13.58
C LEU A 35 -11.53 0.63 14.98
N LEU A 36 -12.00 -0.35 15.76
CA LEU A 36 -12.44 -0.12 17.14
C LEU A 36 -11.29 0.34 18.04
N ARG A 37 -10.11 -0.26 17.92
CA ARG A 37 -8.92 0.16 18.67
C ARG A 37 -8.51 1.58 18.31
N ARG A 38 -8.52 1.92 17.01
CA ARG A 38 -8.23 3.28 16.53
C ARG A 38 -9.22 4.30 17.10
N GLY A 39 -10.53 4.02 17.00
CA GLY A 39 -11.58 4.90 17.53
C GLY A 39 -11.55 5.05 19.05
N ALA A 40 -11.09 4.02 19.77
CA ALA A 40 -10.90 4.06 21.21
C ALA A 40 -9.58 4.70 21.66
N GLY A 41 -8.75 5.21 20.73
CA GLY A 41 -7.43 5.77 21.05
C GLY A 41 -6.41 4.75 21.57
N LEU A 42 -6.67 3.45 21.35
CA LEU A 42 -5.82 2.33 21.82
C LEU A 42 -4.73 1.95 20.82
N GLU A 43 -4.63 2.68 19.70
CA GLU A 43 -3.49 2.64 18.78
C GLU A 43 -2.43 3.68 19.21
N GLY A 44 -2.03 3.61 20.48
CA GLY A 44 -0.83 4.28 20.98
C GLY A 44 0.38 3.37 20.75
N GLY A 45 1.07 3.56 19.62
CA GLY A 45 2.34 2.88 19.31
C GLY A 45 2.19 1.61 18.48
N GLN A 46 2.37 1.77 17.17
CA GLN A 46 2.97 0.86 16.17
C GLN A 46 2.37 1.27 14.82
N GLY A 47 3.18 2.00 14.03
CA GLY A 47 2.73 2.83 12.92
C GLY A 47 1.87 2.12 11.89
N THR A 48 0.65 2.62 11.69
CA THR A 48 -0.16 2.31 10.50
C THR A 48 -0.18 3.45 9.49
N ASP A 49 0.55 4.54 9.75
CA ASP A 49 0.98 5.50 8.73
C ASP A 49 2.37 5.11 8.18
N ARG A 50 2.54 3.88 7.69
CA ARG A 50 3.55 3.68 6.65
C ARG A 50 2.96 4.19 5.33
N VAL A 51 2.79 5.51 5.24
CA VAL A 51 2.85 6.19 3.95
C VAL A 51 4.23 5.85 3.39
N GLY A 52 4.31 4.90 2.46
CA GLY A 52 5.60 4.48 1.88
C GLY A 52 5.70 3.05 1.37
N SER A 53 4.83 2.11 1.79
CA SER A 53 5.03 0.70 1.41
C SER A 53 4.57 0.33 0.00
N SER A 54 3.85 1.22 -0.69
CA SER A 54 3.42 0.98 -2.08
C SER A 54 4.59 0.88 -3.05
N LEU A 55 5.74 1.46 -2.70
CA LEU A 55 6.96 1.43 -3.51
C LEU A 55 7.98 0.40 -3.00
N ASP A 56 7.69 -0.35 -1.94
CA ASP A 56 8.64 -1.33 -1.38
C ASP A 56 9.05 -2.40 -2.41
N HIS A 57 8.17 -2.71 -3.36
CA HIS A 57 8.48 -3.63 -4.47
C HIS A 57 9.47 -3.07 -5.50
N LEU A 58 9.69 -1.75 -5.51
CA LEU A 58 10.71 -1.07 -6.32
C LEU A 58 12.03 -0.89 -5.57
N ILE A 59 12.04 -1.14 -4.25
CA ILE A 59 13.24 -1.04 -3.43
C ILE A 59 14.04 -2.33 -3.56
N GLY A 60 15.23 -2.24 -4.16
CA GLY A 60 16.12 -3.37 -4.38
C GLY A 60 17.20 -3.02 -5.40
N THR A 61 17.94 -4.03 -5.84
CA THR A 61 18.86 -3.92 -6.99
C THR A 61 18.25 -4.66 -8.17
N TRP A 62 18.37 -4.09 -9.37
CA TRP A 62 18.03 -4.80 -10.59
C TRP A 62 18.92 -6.03 -10.77
N SER A 63 18.35 -7.06 -11.36
CA SER A 63 19.12 -8.14 -11.97
C SER A 63 19.92 -7.60 -13.16
N SER A 64 20.96 -8.33 -13.57
CA SER A 64 21.74 -7.95 -14.75
C SER A 64 20.88 -7.89 -16.02
N GLU A 65 19.89 -8.77 -16.15
CA GLU A 65 18.99 -8.81 -17.31
C GLU A 65 18.08 -7.57 -17.36
N GLU A 66 17.48 -7.17 -16.23
CA GLU A 66 16.68 -5.95 -16.13
C GLU A 66 17.52 -4.69 -16.43
N GLY A 67 18.78 -4.68 -15.99
CA GLY A 67 19.73 -3.61 -16.30
C GLY A 67 20.01 -3.50 -17.79
N GLU A 68 20.32 -4.62 -18.46
CA GLU A 68 20.58 -4.65 -19.90
C GLU A 68 19.35 -4.25 -20.74
N GLU A 69 18.15 -4.64 -20.31
CA GLU A 69 16.90 -4.25 -20.96
C GLU A 69 16.71 -2.73 -20.92
N ILE A 70 16.94 -2.11 -19.75
CA ILE A 70 16.77 -0.67 -19.58
C ILE A 70 17.85 0.12 -20.30
N GLU A 71 19.12 -0.29 -20.26
CA GLU A 71 20.18 0.34 -21.05
C GLU A 71 19.86 0.30 -22.55
N ARG A 72 19.29 -0.80 -23.05
CA ARG A 72 18.88 -0.91 -24.45
C ARG A 72 17.74 0.04 -24.78
N ALA A 73 16.77 0.20 -23.88
CA ALA A 73 15.64 1.12 -24.06
C ALA A 73 16.05 2.60 -23.98
N LEU A 74 17.10 2.91 -23.21
CA LEU A 74 17.58 4.28 -23.03
C LEU A 74 18.57 4.77 -24.08
N ARG A 75 19.13 3.86 -24.89
CA ARG A 75 20.18 4.14 -25.87
C ARG A 75 19.93 5.37 -26.75
N ASP A 76 18.71 5.55 -27.22
CA ASP A 76 18.37 6.65 -28.13
C ASP A 76 18.34 8.01 -27.42
N PHE A 77 18.18 8.03 -26.09
CA PHE A 77 18.17 9.24 -25.26
C PHE A 77 19.55 9.66 -24.77
N GLU A 78 20.59 8.83 -24.97
CA GLU A 78 21.97 9.15 -24.58
C GLU A 78 22.73 9.92 -25.66
N THR A 79 22.11 10.10 -26.84
CA THR A 79 22.69 10.92 -27.91
C THR A 79 22.17 12.35 -27.80
N ILE A 80 23.08 13.32 -27.76
CA ILE A 80 22.71 14.74 -27.80
C ILE A 80 22.18 15.04 -29.21
N ASP A 81 20.90 15.39 -29.29
CA ASP A 81 20.30 15.96 -30.50
C ASP A 81 20.58 17.48 -30.52
N GLU A 82 21.58 17.91 -31.29
CA GLU A 82 21.97 19.31 -31.42
C GLU A 82 20.80 20.21 -31.87
N GLY A 83 19.82 19.68 -32.60
CA GLY A 83 18.65 20.42 -33.08
C GLY A 83 17.62 20.75 -31.98
N LEU A 84 17.71 20.11 -30.81
CA LEU A 84 16.89 20.44 -29.63
C LEU A 84 17.50 21.56 -28.75
N TRP A 85 18.72 22.01 -29.07
CA TRP A 85 19.47 23.00 -28.28
C TRP A 85 19.60 24.39 -28.95
N GLU A 86 18.98 24.60 -30.12
CA GLU A 86 18.79 25.93 -30.74
C GLU A 86 17.64 26.72 -30.10
#